data_AF-A0A965UPR8-F1
#
_entry.id   AF-A0A965UPR8-F1
#
_cell.length_a   1.000
_cell.length_b   1.000
_cell.length_c   1.000
_cell.angle_alpha   90.00
_cell.angle_beta   90.00
_cell.angle_gamma   90.00
#
_symmetry.space_group_name_H-M   'P 1'
#
loop_
_entity.id
_entity.type
_entity.pdbx_description
1 polymer ?
#
loop_
_entity_poly.entity_id
_entity_poly.type
_entity_poly.pdbx_seq_one_letter_code
_entity_poly.pdbx_strand_id
1 'polypeptide(L)'
;MVSQAELTFSEPPEDFTGYRIDLEDRSALEANATPFLVASSDYLAPPEIDPRGKVRHDRQGSMGSCQGFSLANSCEYLLLLAMRLKEYSGEYQFSSLYAYLESQRFDGLLGRDVGSTIGAGLKVAKDVGMLPEKALPYRTPYPSNARSMITDAMRSQASTFKIRSFSWLKSYQQ
;
A
#
# COMPACT_ATOMS: atom_id res chain seq x y z
N MET A 1 0.14 11.51 -46.14
CA MET A 1 0.37 10.20 -45.49
C MET A 1 1.35 10.45 -44.36
N VAL A 2 0.87 10.43 -43.12
CA VAL A 2 1.73 10.60 -41.95
C VAL A 2 2.27 9.22 -41.58
N SER A 3 3.59 9.08 -41.62
CA SER A 3 4.34 7.89 -41.23
C SER A 3 4.02 7.51 -39.78
N GLN A 4 3.60 6.27 -39.55
CA GLN A 4 3.50 5.70 -38.22
C GLN A 4 4.93 5.52 -37.69
N ALA A 5 5.35 6.40 -36.78
CA ALA A 5 6.52 6.14 -35.97
C ALA A 5 6.21 4.92 -35.09
N GLU A 6 6.92 3.82 -35.33
CA GLU A 6 6.95 2.67 -34.43
C GLU A 6 7.40 3.16 -33.05
N LEU A 7 6.45 3.21 -32.11
CA LEU A 7 6.73 3.37 -30.69
C LEU A 7 7.45 2.08 -30.24
N THR A 8 8.77 2.11 -30.28
CA THR A 8 9.59 1.10 -29.63
C THR A 8 9.50 1.31 -28.13
N PHE A 9 8.72 0.47 -27.46
CA PHE A 9 8.76 0.37 -26.00
C PHE A 9 10.07 -0.31 -25.63
N SER A 10 11.08 0.49 -25.24
CA SER A 10 12.25 -0.05 -24.55
C SER A 10 11.78 -0.68 -23.23
N GLU A 11 12.31 -1.85 -22.87
CA GLU A 11 12.09 -2.39 -21.53
C GLU A 11 12.48 -1.32 -20.50
N PRO A 12 11.64 -1.07 -19.49
CA PRO A 12 11.98 -0.10 -18.47
C PRO A 12 13.32 -0.51 -17.84
N PRO A 13 14.23 0.44 -17.57
CA PRO A 13 15.48 0.12 -16.90
C PRO A 13 15.20 -0.63 -15.60
N GLU A 14 16.04 -1.61 -15.26
CA GLU A 14 15.92 -2.47 -14.07
C GLU A 14 15.83 -1.69 -12.74
N ASP A 15 16.14 -0.40 -12.72
CA ASP A 15 16.38 0.38 -11.53
C ASP A 15 15.35 1.51 -11.34
N PHE A 16 14.24 1.20 -10.66
CA PHE A 16 13.60 2.02 -9.62
C PHE A 16 12.16 1.54 -9.40
N THR A 17 11.99 0.35 -8.81
CA THR A 17 10.69 -0.01 -8.24
C THR A 17 10.86 -0.29 -6.75
N GLY A 18 10.03 0.35 -5.93
CA GLY A 18 9.94 0.04 -4.50
C GLY A 18 9.23 -1.28 -4.22
N TYR A 19 8.81 -1.99 -5.26
CA TYR A 19 8.10 -3.25 -5.18
C TYR A 19 9.04 -4.41 -5.50
N ARG A 20 9.30 -5.25 -4.50
CA ARG A 20 10.19 -6.41 -4.62
C ARG A 20 9.47 -7.63 -5.17
N ILE A 21 9.15 -7.57 -6.46
CA ILE A 21 8.45 -8.64 -7.17
C ILE A 21 9.20 -9.99 -7.14
N ASP A 22 10.53 -9.93 -7.11
CA ASP A 22 11.42 -11.10 -7.00
C ASP A 22 11.28 -11.86 -5.68
N LEU A 23 10.78 -11.18 -4.64
CA LEU A 23 10.53 -11.77 -3.31
C LEU A 23 9.04 -12.05 -3.05
N GLU A 24 8.15 -11.69 -3.98
CA GLU A 24 6.70 -11.80 -3.76
C GLU A 24 6.21 -13.25 -3.91
N ASP A 25 5.67 -13.81 -2.84
CA ASP A 25 5.00 -15.11 -2.88
C ASP A 25 3.51 -14.93 -3.26
N ARG A 26 3.28 -14.76 -4.56
CA ARG A 26 1.94 -14.56 -5.12
C ARG A 26 1.00 -15.75 -4.86
N SER A 27 1.53 -16.97 -4.85
CA SER A 27 0.75 -18.18 -4.57
C SER A 27 0.25 -18.19 -3.13
N ALA A 28 1.09 -17.83 -2.16
CA ALA A 28 0.66 -17.67 -0.78
C ALA A 28 -0.34 -16.53 -0.61
N LEU A 29 -0.18 -15.41 -1.33
CA LEU A 29 -1.16 -14.32 -1.28
C LEU A 29 -2.53 -14.76 -1.76
N GLU A 30 -2.60 -15.44 -2.91
CA GLU A 30 -3.86 -15.94 -3.45
C GLU A 30 -4.50 -16.97 -2.51
N ALA A 31 -3.71 -17.89 -1.95
CA ALA A 31 -4.21 -18.91 -1.03
C ALA A 31 -4.77 -18.35 0.29
N ASN A 32 -4.28 -17.20 0.75
CA ASN A 32 -4.72 -16.54 1.98
C ASN A 32 -5.77 -15.45 1.76
N ALA A 33 -6.13 -15.18 0.51
CA ALA A 33 -7.14 -14.20 0.18
C ALA A 33 -8.54 -14.69 0.55
N THR A 34 -9.36 -13.78 1.09
CA THR A 34 -10.80 -14.02 1.20
C THR A 34 -11.41 -13.91 -0.19
N PRO A 35 -12.24 -14.87 -0.63
CA PRO A 35 -12.90 -14.81 -1.93
C PRO A 35 -13.67 -13.49 -2.08
N PHE A 36 -13.40 -12.77 -3.18
CA PHE A 36 -14.20 -11.60 -3.54
C PHE A 36 -15.50 -12.08 -4.18
N LEU A 37 -16.52 -12.30 -3.36
CA LEU A 37 -17.84 -12.70 -3.84
C LEU A 37 -18.56 -11.47 -4.39
N VAL A 38 -18.62 -11.34 -5.71
CA VAL A 38 -19.54 -10.39 -6.34
C VAL A 38 -20.95 -10.95 -6.16
N ALA A 39 -21.75 -10.33 -5.29
CA ALA A 39 -23.15 -10.70 -5.16
C ALA A 39 -23.86 -10.35 -6.47
N SER A 40 -24.36 -11.36 -7.16
CA SER A 40 -25.12 -11.27 -8.41
C SER A 40 -26.55 -10.75 -8.20
N SER A 41 -26.76 -9.85 -7.24
CA SER A 41 -27.95 -8.98 -7.26
C SER A 41 -27.80 -7.95 -8.37
N ASP A 42 -28.86 -7.17 -8.64
CA ASP A 42 -28.98 -6.11 -9.66
C ASP A 42 -27.95 -4.96 -9.50
N TYR A 43 -26.66 -5.27 -9.37
CA TYR A 43 -25.58 -4.32 -9.26
C TYR A 43 -25.38 -3.66 -10.62
N LEU A 44 -26.04 -2.52 -10.77
CA LEU A 44 -25.79 -1.59 -11.84
C LEU A 44 -24.57 -0.76 -11.44
N ALA A 45 -23.41 -1.16 -11.94
CA ALA A 45 -22.19 -0.38 -11.78
C ALA A 45 -22.48 1.06 -12.24
N PRO A 46 -22.08 2.08 -11.45
CA PRO A 46 -22.27 3.45 -11.87
C PRO A 46 -21.47 3.71 -13.17
N PRO A 47 -21.94 4.62 -14.04
CA PRO A 47 -21.23 4.94 -15.27
C PRO A 47 -19.85 5.57 -15.01
N GLU A 48 -19.63 6.12 -13.81
CA GLU A 48 -18.37 6.71 -13.38
C GLU A 48 -18.12 6.45 -11.89
N ILE A 49 -16.87 6.14 -11.54
CA ILE A 49 -16.38 6.14 -10.18
C ILE A 49 -15.30 7.21 -10.09
N ASP A 50 -15.56 8.25 -9.29
CA ASP A 50 -14.59 9.31 -9.03
C ASP A 50 -13.92 9.13 -7.66
N PRO A 51 -12.61 8.80 -7.62
CA PRO A 51 -11.86 8.67 -6.37
C PRO A 51 -11.33 10.02 -5.84
N ARG A 52 -11.47 11.13 -6.59
CA ARG A 52 -10.98 12.44 -6.16
C ARG A 52 -11.64 12.84 -4.84
N GLY A 53 -10.84 13.44 -3.95
CA GLY A 53 -11.26 13.81 -2.59
C GLY A 53 -11.33 12.65 -1.60
N LYS A 54 -11.22 11.38 -2.03
CA LYS A 54 -11.25 10.20 -1.14
C LYS A 54 -9.89 9.51 -1.01
N VAL A 55 -9.00 9.73 -1.98
CA VAL A 55 -7.63 9.22 -2.00
C VAL A 55 -6.68 10.38 -2.22
N ARG A 56 -5.56 10.39 -1.50
CA ARG A 56 -4.53 11.42 -1.64
C ARG A 56 -3.58 11.12 -2.81
N HIS A 57 -2.98 12.18 -3.34
CA HIS A 57 -1.86 12.07 -4.27
C HIS A 57 -0.57 12.36 -3.49
N ASP A 58 0.32 11.38 -3.42
CA ASP A 58 1.53 11.47 -2.61
C ASP A 58 2.81 11.58 -3.43
N ARG A 59 3.87 12.04 -2.75
CA ARG A 59 5.22 12.09 -3.29
C ARG A 59 6.15 11.25 -2.44
N GLN A 60 6.51 10.05 -2.93
CA GLN A 60 7.47 9.17 -2.25
C GLN A 60 8.92 9.70 -2.28
N GLY A 61 9.21 10.64 -3.18
CA GLY A 61 10.55 11.19 -3.38
C GLY A 61 11.48 10.15 -4.01
N SER A 62 12.74 10.15 -3.60
CA SER A 62 13.77 9.23 -4.09
C SER A 62 13.82 7.89 -3.35
N MET A 63 12.89 7.63 -2.42
CA MET A 63 12.86 6.37 -1.68
C MET A 63 12.05 5.30 -2.40
N GLY A 64 12.46 4.04 -2.27
CA GLY A 64 11.76 2.86 -2.80
C GLY A 64 10.50 2.48 -2.01
N SER A 65 9.71 3.45 -1.55
CA SER A 65 8.63 3.25 -0.57
C SER A 65 7.22 3.19 -1.16
N CYS A 66 7.08 2.98 -2.48
CA CYS A 66 5.78 2.98 -3.16
C CYS A 66 4.76 2.02 -2.51
N GLN A 67 5.21 0.85 -2.06
CA GLN A 67 4.41 -0.12 -1.34
C GLN A 67 3.85 0.47 -0.02
N GLY A 68 4.69 1.16 0.76
CA GLY A 68 4.28 1.79 2.02
C GLY A 68 3.22 2.88 1.80
N PHE A 69 3.35 3.69 0.75
CA PHE A 69 2.32 4.65 0.35
C PHE A 69 1.03 3.99 -0.13
N SER A 70 1.14 2.99 -1.00
CA SER A 70 -0.01 2.24 -1.50
C SER A 70 -0.81 1.61 -0.36
N LEU A 71 -0.13 1.03 0.63
CA LEU A 71 -0.75 0.44 1.82
C LEU A 71 -1.44 1.49 2.69
N ALA A 72 -0.75 2.61 2.98
CA ALA A 72 -1.31 3.71 3.76
C ALA A 72 -2.59 4.25 3.10
N ASN A 73 -2.54 4.57 1.80
CA ASN A 73 -3.68 5.08 1.05
C ASN A 73 -4.85 4.09 1.01
N SER A 74 -4.57 2.81 0.81
CA SER A 74 -5.60 1.77 0.81
C SER A 74 -6.29 1.68 2.18
N CYS A 75 -5.52 1.73 3.27
CA CYS A 75 -6.06 1.65 4.62
C CYS A 75 -6.80 2.93 5.04
N GLU A 76 -6.34 4.10 4.60
CA GLU A 76 -7.04 5.38 4.78
C GLU A 76 -8.41 5.37 4.10
N TYR A 77 -8.48 4.82 2.89
CA TYR A 77 -9.75 4.66 2.18
C TYR A 77 -10.70 3.71 2.93
N LEU A 78 -10.20 2.60 3.46
CA LEU A 78 -10.99 1.70 4.31
C LEU A 78 -11.48 2.41 5.59
N LEU A 79 -10.64 3.24 6.21
CA LEU A 79 -11.01 4.01 7.39
C LEU A 79 -12.10 5.05 7.07
N LEU A 80 -11.99 5.75 5.94
CA LEU A 80 -13.01 6.68 5.43
C LEU A 80 -14.36 5.96 5.29
N LEU A 81 -14.38 4.77 4.69
CA LEU A 81 -15.58 3.96 4.56
C LEU A 81 -16.13 3.51 5.93
N ALA A 82 -15.27 3.02 6.82
CA ALA A 82 -15.66 2.56 8.16
C ALA A 82 -16.27 3.68 9.02
N MET A 83 -15.71 4.89 8.91
CA MET A 83 -16.17 6.08 9.63
C MET A 83 -17.31 6.83 8.91
N ARG A 84 -17.71 6.38 7.72
CA ARG A 84 -18.73 7.02 6.86
C ARG A 84 -18.40 8.49 6.54
N LEU A 85 -17.12 8.77 6.35
CA LEU A 85 -16.64 10.08 5.95
C LEU A 85 -16.84 10.27 4.43
N LYS A 86 -17.01 11.51 4.00
CA LYS A 86 -17.22 11.84 2.58
C LYS A 86 -15.91 12.15 1.86
N GLU A 87 -14.95 12.70 2.59
CA GLU A 87 -13.69 13.19 2.08
C GLU A 87 -12.55 12.77 3.01
N TYR A 88 -11.38 12.64 2.41
CA TYR A 88 -10.13 12.47 3.13
C TYR A 88 -9.83 13.69 4.01
N SER A 89 -9.21 13.45 5.17
CA SER A 89 -8.65 14.48 6.04
C SER A 89 -7.27 14.04 6.51
N GLY A 90 -6.32 14.97 6.57
CA GLY A 90 -4.99 14.73 7.14
C GLY A 90 -5.01 14.33 8.63
N GLU A 91 -6.15 14.46 9.30
CA GLU A 91 -6.35 13.91 10.65
C GLU A 91 -6.25 12.38 10.69
N TYR A 92 -6.68 11.72 9.61
CA TYR A 92 -6.77 10.26 9.49
C TYR A 92 -5.64 9.64 8.67
N GLN A 93 -4.62 10.43 8.33
CA GLN A 93 -3.49 9.97 7.53
C GLN A 93 -2.68 8.92 8.28
N PHE A 94 -2.29 7.85 7.58
CA PHE A 94 -1.37 6.84 8.08
C PHE A 94 0.06 7.09 7.62
N SER A 95 1.01 6.72 8.48
CA SER A 95 2.44 6.84 8.25
C SER A 95 2.90 5.88 7.16
N SER A 96 3.15 6.42 5.96
CA SER A 96 3.75 5.67 4.85
C SER A 96 5.15 5.16 5.19
N LEU A 97 5.88 5.88 6.06
CA LEU A 97 7.22 5.47 6.52
C LEU A 97 7.12 4.27 7.46
N TYR A 98 6.20 4.30 8.43
CA TYR A 98 5.94 3.17 9.31
C TYR A 98 5.56 1.92 8.51
N ALA A 99 4.61 2.08 7.58
CA ALA A 99 4.18 1.00 6.69
C ALA A 99 5.36 0.40 5.93
N TYR A 100 6.19 1.23 5.31
CA TYR A 100 7.37 0.78 4.57
C TYR A 100 8.36 0.02 5.46
N LEU A 101 8.76 0.59 6.61
CA LEU A 101 9.78 0.00 7.47
C LEU A 101 9.28 -1.29 8.16
N GLU A 102 8.01 -1.37 8.57
CA GLU A 102 7.45 -2.63 9.09
C GLU A 102 7.30 -3.69 7.99
N SER A 103 6.98 -3.32 6.74
CA SER A 103 7.00 -4.26 5.61
C SER A 103 8.41 -4.81 5.40
N GLN A 104 9.42 -3.94 5.38
CA GLN A 104 10.81 -4.35 5.29
C GLN A 104 11.25 -5.25 6.45
N ARG A 105 10.69 -5.07 7.66
CA ARG A 105 10.96 -5.95 8.79
C ARG A 105 10.46 -7.37 8.51
N PHE A 106 9.26 -7.52 7.94
CA PHE A 106 8.72 -8.83 7.56
C PHE A 106 9.47 -9.49 6.40
N ASP A 107 9.97 -8.69 5.45
CA ASP A 107 10.78 -9.19 4.33
C ASP A 107 12.26 -9.46 4.71
N GLY A 108 12.70 -9.07 5.90
CA GLY A 108 14.13 -9.14 6.28
C GLY A 108 15.03 -8.13 5.53
N LEU A 109 14.44 -7.04 5.04
CA LEU A 109 15.10 -6.00 4.24
C LEU A 109 15.47 -4.73 5.06
N LEU A 110 15.02 -4.64 6.31
CA LEU A 110 15.14 -3.45 7.14
C LEU A 110 16.60 -2.97 7.33
N GLY A 111 16.80 -1.66 7.16
CA GLY A 111 18.07 -0.98 7.29
C GLY A 111 18.74 -0.58 5.97
N ARG A 112 18.04 -0.75 4.84
CA ARG A 112 18.46 -0.26 3.52
C ARG A 112 17.23 0.09 2.68
N ASP A 113 17.38 1.03 1.76
CA ASP A 113 16.31 1.44 0.86
C ASP A 113 16.27 0.54 -0.38
N VAL A 114 15.50 -0.55 -0.29
CA VAL A 114 15.49 -1.62 -1.32
C VAL A 114 14.08 -2.14 -1.60
N GLY A 115 13.07 -1.32 -1.34
CA GLY A 115 11.67 -1.72 -1.50
C GLY A 115 11.19 -2.74 -0.47
N SER A 116 9.99 -3.25 -0.72
CA SER A 116 9.31 -4.29 0.06
C SER A 116 8.24 -4.99 -0.80
N THR A 117 7.76 -6.14 -0.34
CA THR A 117 6.68 -6.90 -0.99
C THR A 117 5.30 -6.36 -0.59
N ILE A 118 4.30 -6.57 -1.45
CA ILE A 118 2.89 -6.35 -1.12
C ILE A 118 2.47 -7.33 -0.01
N GLY A 119 2.95 -8.57 -0.07
CA GLY A 119 2.66 -9.58 0.95
C GLY A 119 3.10 -9.18 2.36
N ALA A 120 4.30 -8.61 2.52
CA ALA A 120 4.71 -8.04 3.79
C ALA A 120 3.83 -6.88 4.22
N GLY A 121 3.45 -6.00 3.30
CA GLY A 121 2.48 -4.94 3.58
C GLY A 121 1.15 -5.45 4.12
N LEU A 122 0.61 -6.52 3.55
CA LEU A 122 -0.61 -7.15 4.05
C LEU A 122 -0.42 -7.74 5.45
N LYS A 123 0.75 -8.33 5.75
CA LYS A 123 1.10 -8.76 7.12
C LYS A 123 1.14 -7.57 8.08
N VAL A 124 1.71 -6.43 7.67
CA VAL A 124 1.65 -5.20 8.48
C VAL A 124 0.21 -4.84 8.79
N ALA A 125 -0.63 -4.63 7.77
CA ALA A 125 -2.00 -4.17 7.97
C ALA A 125 -2.87 -5.16 8.77
N LYS A 126 -2.62 -6.47 8.66
CA LYS A 126 -3.41 -7.51 9.34
C LYS A 126 -2.90 -7.81 10.75
N ASP A 127 -1.59 -8.00 10.90
CA ASP A 127 -1.00 -8.55 12.14
C ASP A 127 -0.53 -7.44 13.08
N VAL A 128 -0.11 -6.29 12.55
CA VAL A 128 0.43 -5.17 13.32
C VAL A 128 -0.55 -4.00 13.37
N GLY A 129 -1.13 -3.61 12.24
CA GLY A 129 -1.99 -2.45 12.05
C GLY A 129 -1.25 -1.20 11.56
N MET A 130 -1.98 -0.11 11.34
CA MET A 130 -1.48 1.12 10.72
C MET A 130 -1.26 2.25 11.73
N LEU A 131 -0.09 2.89 11.68
CA LEU A 131 0.25 3.99 12.58
C LEU A 131 -0.21 5.34 11.99
N PRO A 132 -0.81 6.25 12.78
CA PRO A 132 -1.09 7.62 12.33
C PRO A 132 0.17 8.39 11.91
N GLU A 133 0.10 9.16 10.84
CA GLU A 133 1.21 9.99 10.29
C GLU A 133 1.82 10.89 11.37
N LYS A 134 0.99 11.48 12.24
CA LYS A 134 1.43 12.38 13.32
C LYS A 134 2.42 11.73 14.29
N ALA A 135 2.39 10.40 14.43
CA ALA A 135 3.31 9.68 15.32
C ALA A 135 4.66 9.37 14.67
N LEU A 136 4.69 9.21 13.34
CA LEU A 136 5.92 9.04 12.57
C LEU A 136 5.77 9.68 11.17
N PRO A 137 6.06 10.98 11.04
CA PRO A 137 5.93 11.65 9.75
C PRO A 137 6.88 11.08 8.70
N TYR A 138 6.41 11.05 7.45
CA TYR A 138 7.23 10.65 6.32
C TYR A 138 8.42 11.58 6.16
N ARG A 139 9.60 10.99 5.92
CA ARG A 139 10.84 11.76 5.71
C ARG A 139 11.73 11.05 4.71
N THR A 140 12.47 11.86 3.96
CA THR A 140 13.52 11.44 3.03
C THR A 140 14.81 12.19 3.38
N PRO A 141 16.00 11.58 3.25
CA PRO A 141 16.28 10.25 2.70
C PRO A 141 15.93 9.11 3.68
N TYR A 142 16.17 7.87 3.24
CA TYR A 142 15.97 6.66 4.05
C TYR A 142 16.65 6.81 5.41
N PRO A 143 15.96 6.53 6.54
CA PRO A 143 16.52 6.78 7.84
C PRO A 143 17.73 5.91 8.18
N SER A 144 18.83 6.53 8.59
CA SER A 144 20.03 5.80 9.07
C SER A 144 19.75 4.94 10.30
N ASN A 145 18.77 5.33 11.12
CA ASN A 145 18.34 4.61 12.31
C ASN A 145 17.11 3.70 12.07
N ALA A 146 16.83 3.28 10.83
CA ALA A 146 15.62 2.50 10.50
C ALA A 146 15.38 1.27 11.39
N ARG A 147 16.44 0.57 11.82
CA ARG A 147 16.35 -0.63 12.67
C ARG A 147 15.85 -0.37 14.09
N SER A 148 16.02 0.85 14.61
CA SER A 148 15.62 1.23 15.97
C SER A 148 14.52 2.29 16.01
N MET A 149 14.07 2.77 14.85
CA MET A 149 13.09 3.84 14.74
C MET A 149 11.70 3.43 15.24
N ILE A 150 11.25 2.23 14.87
CA ILE A 150 9.90 1.76 15.23
C ILE A 150 9.94 1.14 16.62
N THR A 151 9.19 1.75 17.54
CA THR A 151 9.08 1.32 18.94
C THR A 151 7.87 0.43 19.16
N ASP A 152 7.83 -0.28 20.29
CA ASP A 152 6.67 -1.07 20.67
C ASP A 152 5.45 -0.20 20.99
N ALA A 153 5.66 1.03 21.48
CA ALA A 153 4.58 2.00 21.66
C ALA A 153 3.91 2.36 20.33
N MET A 154 4.69 2.54 19.26
CA MET A 154 4.15 2.75 17.91
C MET A 154 3.35 1.54 17.42
N ARG A 155 3.88 0.32 17.60
CA ARG A 155 3.15 -0.91 17.22
C ARG A 155 1.85 -1.08 18.01
N SER A 156 1.88 -0.76 19.30
CA SER A 156 0.68 -0.78 20.15
C SER A 156 -0.36 0.21 19.66
N GLN A 157 0.05 1.44 19.30
CA GLN A 157 -0.87 2.43 18.74
C GLN A 157 -1.44 1.96 17.39
N ALA A 158 -0.59 1.42 16.52
CA ALA A 158 -0.96 0.94 15.19
C ALA A 158 -1.98 -0.21 15.24
N SER A 159 -1.92 -1.04 16.28
CA SER A 159 -2.82 -2.20 16.47
C SER A 159 -4.31 -1.87 16.51
N THR A 160 -4.65 -0.60 16.75
CA THR A 160 -6.02 -0.07 16.67
C THR A 160 -6.59 -0.13 15.26
N PHE A 161 -5.74 -0.05 14.23
CA PHE A 161 -6.13 0.08 12.82
C PHE A 161 -5.67 -1.13 12.01
N LYS A 162 -6.29 -2.28 12.28
CA LYS A 162 -6.04 -3.52 11.54
C LYS A 162 -7.10 -3.77 10.48
N ILE A 163 -6.69 -4.28 9.33
CA ILE A 163 -7.64 -4.85 8.37
C ILE A 163 -8.05 -6.25 8.84
N ARG A 164 -9.31 -6.60 8.60
CA ARG A 164 -9.81 -7.95 8.91
C ARG A 164 -9.35 -8.98 7.87
N SER A 165 -9.39 -8.59 6.60
CA SER A 165 -9.18 -9.47 5.46
C SER A 165 -8.73 -8.68 4.24
N PHE A 166 -8.18 -9.39 3.27
CA PHE A 166 -7.89 -8.90 1.93
C PHE A 166 -8.43 -9.90 0.90
N SER A 167 -8.62 -9.45 -0.33
CA SER A 167 -9.09 -10.28 -1.43
C SER A 167 -8.15 -10.18 -2.63
N TRP A 168 -7.99 -11.30 -3.33
CA TRP A 168 -7.27 -11.36 -4.59
C TRP A 168 -8.25 -11.09 -5.72
N LEU A 169 -8.12 -9.93 -6.35
CA LEU A 169 -8.99 -9.55 -7.47
C LEU A 169 -8.48 -10.20 -8.75
N LYS A 170 -9.32 -11.02 -9.36
CA LYS A 170 -9.13 -11.51 -10.74
C LYS A 170 -9.86 -10.57 -11.70
N SER A 171 -9.48 -10.62 -12.97
CA SER A 171 -10.17 -9.92 -14.07
C SER A 171 -11.70 -10.02 -13.95
N TYR A 172 -12.40 -8.92 -14.25
CA TYR A 172 -13.87 -8.88 -14.33
C TYR A 172 -14.41 -9.81 -15.44
N GLN A 173 -13.62 -10.04 -16.48
CA GLN A 173 -13.87 -11.07 -17.49
C GLN A 173 -13.39 -12.41 -16.91
N GLN A 174 -14.31 -13.17 -16.33
CA GLN A 174 -14.12 -14.61 -16.12
C GLN A 174 -14.50 -15.35 -17.41
#